data_AF-A0AAW2N2S2-F1
#
_entry.id   AF-A0AAW2N2S2-F1
#
_cell.length_a   1.000
_cell.length_b   1.000
_cell.length_c   1.000
_cell.angle_alpha   90.00
_cell.angle_beta   90.00
_cell.angle_gamma   90.00
#
_symmetry.space_group_name_H-M   'P 1'
#
loop_
_entity.id
_entity.type
_entity.pdbx_description
1 polymer ?
#
loop_
_entity_poly.entity_id
_entity_poly.type
_entity_poly.pdbx_seq_one_letter_code
_entity_poly.pdbx_strand_id
1 'polypeptide(L)'
;MVGDLICETLPRHLYSFAIASSEKRCILDASQSECGNIDYKCKTSNVMVEKLAGHIENDQCMNACGTDRLFTEGLSPEGSLPSNFTTSICSAACYDINCPGVVDLFSNIAAGEALPPAVSLCFAL
;
A
#
# COMPACT_ATOMS: atom_id res chain seq x y z
N MET A 1 4.76 18.35 -18.94
CA MET A 1 5.07 18.50 -17.52
C MET A 1 4.17 17.53 -16.80
N VAL A 2 4.70 16.44 -16.25
CA VAL A 2 3.91 15.55 -15.38
C VAL A 2 3.81 16.30 -14.06
N GLY A 3 2.59 16.59 -13.61
CA GLY A 3 2.38 17.32 -12.35
C GLY A 3 2.97 16.56 -11.17
N ASP A 4 3.38 17.28 -10.13
CA ASP A 4 3.86 16.66 -8.90
C ASP A 4 2.73 15.82 -8.28
N LEU A 5 3.03 14.56 -8.01
CA LEU A 5 2.13 13.67 -7.29
C LEU A 5 2.24 13.96 -5.79
N ILE A 6 1.18 14.52 -5.23
CA ILE A 6 1.08 14.91 -3.82
C ILE A 6 -0.03 14.08 -3.15
N CYS A 7 0.33 13.30 -2.12
CA CYS A 7 -0.57 12.37 -1.44
C CYS A 7 -1.86 13.03 -0.93
N GLU A 8 -1.72 14.23 -0.37
CA GLU A 8 -2.81 15.02 0.23
C GLU A 8 -3.88 15.45 -0.79
N THR A 9 -3.56 15.38 -2.09
CA THR A 9 -4.47 15.75 -3.20
C THR A 9 -5.15 14.55 -3.86
N LEU A 10 -4.71 13.34 -3.54
CA LEU A 10 -5.26 12.12 -4.15
C LEU A 10 -6.68 11.83 -3.61
N PRO A 11 -7.50 11.08 -4.34
CA PRO A 11 -8.76 10.53 -3.83
C PRO A 11 -8.55 9.24 -3.02
N ARG A 12 -9.50 8.92 -2.14
CA ARG A 12 -9.42 7.81 -1.15
C ARG A 12 -9.00 6.45 -1.66
N HIS A 13 -9.39 6.10 -2.87
CA HIS A 13 -9.13 4.79 -3.46
C HIS A 13 -7.71 4.64 -4.01
N LEU A 14 -6.92 5.72 -4.12
CA LEU A 14 -5.58 5.68 -4.73
C LEU A 14 -4.43 5.69 -3.72
N TYR A 15 -4.70 5.72 -2.40
CA TYR A 15 -3.67 6.03 -1.41
C TYR A 15 -2.68 4.91 -1.11
N SER A 16 -3.12 3.67 -0.84
CA SER A 16 -2.27 2.71 -0.11
C SER A 16 -1.09 2.13 -0.91
N PHE A 17 -0.98 2.47 -2.18
CA PHE A 17 0.16 2.10 -3.03
C PHE A 17 0.64 3.26 -3.92
N ALA A 18 0.22 4.49 -3.60
CA ALA A 18 0.77 5.67 -4.23
C ALA A 18 2.06 6.10 -3.55
N ILE A 19 2.99 6.59 -4.36
CA ILE A 19 4.29 7.10 -3.94
C ILE A 19 4.44 8.49 -4.52
N ALA A 20 4.46 9.49 -3.65
CA ALA A 20 4.61 10.89 -4.03
C ALA A 20 5.85 11.11 -4.91
N SER A 21 5.86 12.20 -5.68
CA SER A 21 7.06 12.62 -6.43
C SER A 21 8.28 12.85 -5.53
N SER A 22 8.07 13.05 -4.22
CA SER A 22 9.12 13.13 -3.21
C SER A 22 9.63 11.77 -2.73
N GLU A 23 9.34 10.68 -3.46
CA GLU A 23 9.76 9.30 -3.15
C GLU A 23 9.22 8.77 -1.81
N LYS A 24 8.08 9.28 -1.36
CA LYS A 24 7.49 8.92 -0.06
C LYS A 24 6.14 8.26 -0.25
N ARG A 25 5.85 7.22 0.53
CA ARG A 25 4.55 6.55 0.47
C ARG A 25 3.42 7.45 0.95
N CYS A 26 2.28 7.32 0.30
CA CYS A 26 1.02 7.85 0.78
C CYS A 26 0.43 6.91 1.85
N ILE A 27 0.00 7.47 2.98
CA ILE A 27 -0.64 6.73 4.08
C ILE A 27 -2.01 7.31 4.38
N LEU A 28 -2.94 6.45 4.76
CA LEU A 28 -4.24 6.87 5.28
C LEU A 28 -4.11 7.15 6.77
N ASP A 29 -4.31 8.40 7.14
CA ASP A 29 -4.38 8.84 8.52
C ASP A 29 -5.84 8.98 8.95
N ALA A 30 -6.17 8.41 10.10
CA ALA A 30 -7.49 8.46 10.70
C ALA A 30 -7.44 9.37 11.93
N SER A 31 -8.05 10.53 11.84
CA SER A 31 -8.10 11.51 12.94
C SER A 31 -9.51 11.66 13.48
N GLN A 32 -9.68 11.69 14.79
CA GLN A 32 -10.99 11.95 15.39
C GLN A 32 -11.32 13.44 15.25
N SER A 33 -12.43 13.74 14.58
CA SER A 33 -12.99 15.08 14.51
C SER A 33 -13.55 15.52 15.85
N GLU A 34 -13.70 16.83 16.05
CA GLU A 34 -14.30 17.41 17.26
C GLU A 34 -15.71 16.90 17.56
N CYS A 35 -16.42 16.39 16.54
CA CYS A 35 -17.76 15.81 16.67
C CYS A 35 -17.76 14.30 16.94
N GLY A 36 -16.60 13.69 17.19
CA GLY A 36 -16.46 12.25 17.45
C GLY A 36 -16.51 11.35 16.21
N ASN A 37 -16.63 11.91 15.00
CA ASN A 37 -16.52 11.15 13.75
C ASN A 37 -15.04 10.95 13.38
N ILE A 38 -14.71 9.83 12.73
CA ILE A 38 -13.37 9.58 12.19
C ILE A 38 -13.26 10.26 10.82
N ASP A 39 -12.31 11.20 10.70
CA ASP A 39 -11.95 11.83 9.44
C ASP A 39 -10.70 11.16 8.86
N TYR A 40 -10.81 10.71 7.62
CA TYR A 40 -9.76 9.99 6.91
C TYR A 40 -9.06 10.94 5.94
N LYS A 41 -7.76 11.20 6.16
CA LYS A 41 -6.94 12.04 5.29
C LYS A 41 -5.73 11.28 4.79
N CYS A 42 -5.35 11.51 3.54
CA CYS A 42 -4.07 11.01 3.06
C CYS A 42 -2.95 11.95 3.46
N LYS A 43 -1.85 11.38 3.91
CA LYS A 43 -0.61 12.09 4.24
C LYS A 43 0.58 11.41 3.60
N THR A 44 1.61 12.19 3.36
CA THR A 44 2.92 11.68 2.96
C THR A 44 3.66 11.10 4.17
N SER A 45 4.08 9.84 4.09
CA SER A 45 4.88 9.15 5.13
C SER A 45 6.34 9.60 5.14
N ASN A 46 7.07 9.28 6.20
CA ASN A 46 8.53 9.44 6.27
C ASN A 46 9.31 8.25 5.68
N VAL A 47 8.60 7.21 5.24
CA VAL A 47 9.21 6.04 4.58
C VAL A 47 9.53 6.37 3.13
N MET A 48 10.81 6.42 2.81
CA MET A 48 11.31 6.60 1.44
C MET A 48 11.17 5.30 0.65
N VAL A 49 10.86 5.42 -0.62
CA VAL A 49 10.81 4.33 -1.59
C VAL A 49 11.81 4.60 -2.69
N GLU A 50 12.71 3.65 -2.92
CA GLU A 50 13.66 3.76 -4.02
C GLU A 50 12.96 3.53 -5.37
N LYS A 51 13.22 4.42 -6.33
CA LYS A 51 12.94 4.23 -7.77
C LYS A 51 11.47 4.23 -8.20
N LEU A 52 10.53 4.64 -7.35
CA LEU A 52 9.10 4.71 -7.66
C LEU A 52 8.49 6.10 -7.43
N ALA A 53 9.28 7.16 -7.61
CA ALA A 53 8.81 8.55 -7.48
C ALA A 53 7.61 8.82 -8.42
N GLY A 54 6.51 9.32 -7.85
CA GLY A 54 5.34 9.69 -8.64
C GLY A 54 4.49 8.52 -9.13
N HIS A 55 4.60 7.35 -8.51
CA HIS A 55 3.88 6.13 -8.93
C HIS A 55 2.50 6.02 -8.27
N ILE A 56 1.50 5.57 -9.04
CA ILE A 56 0.19 5.15 -8.54
C ILE A 56 -0.08 3.76 -9.11
N GLU A 57 -0.36 2.79 -8.25
CA GLU A 57 -0.81 1.47 -8.71
C GLU A 57 -2.16 1.54 -9.40
N ASN A 58 -2.30 0.78 -10.48
CA ASN A 58 -3.55 0.75 -11.24
C ASN A 58 -4.53 -0.29 -10.67
N ASP A 59 -5.80 -0.18 -11.04
CA ASP A 59 -6.85 -1.09 -10.57
C ASP A 59 -6.59 -2.56 -10.92
N GLN A 60 -5.88 -2.81 -12.03
CA GLN A 60 -5.49 -4.17 -12.42
C GLN A 60 -4.55 -4.80 -11.38
N CYS A 61 -3.55 -4.05 -10.91
CA CYS A 61 -2.66 -4.46 -9.84
C CYS A 61 -3.40 -4.62 -8.51
N MET A 62 -4.29 -3.67 -8.20
CA MET A 62 -5.06 -3.70 -6.96
C MET A 62 -5.97 -4.93 -6.86
N ASN A 63 -6.60 -5.30 -7.98
CA ASN A 63 -7.46 -6.47 -8.07
C ASN A 63 -6.64 -7.78 -8.07
N ALA A 64 -5.58 -7.84 -8.88
CA ALA A 64 -4.74 -9.03 -9.00
C ALA A 64 -4.04 -9.40 -7.68
N CYS A 65 -3.58 -8.40 -6.93
CA CYS A 65 -2.93 -8.59 -5.63
C CYS A 65 -3.92 -8.66 -4.45
N GLY A 66 -5.24 -8.58 -4.72
CA GLY A 66 -6.29 -8.62 -3.71
C GLY A 66 -6.20 -7.46 -2.71
N THR A 67 -5.53 -6.37 -3.07
CA THR A 67 -5.29 -5.24 -2.17
C THR A 67 -6.48 -4.32 -2.07
N ASP A 68 -7.38 -4.28 -3.07
CA ASP A 68 -8.67 -3.58 -3.01
C ASP A 68 -9.48 -3.98 -1.76
N ARG A 69 -9.42 -5.28 -1.39
CA ARG A 69 -10.13 -5.80 -0.21
C ARG A 69 -9.51 -5.41 1.14
N LEU A 70 -8.21 -5.10 1.18
CA LEU A 70 -7.54 -4.58 2.38
C LEU A 70 -8.11 -3.22 2.81
N PHE A 71 -8.61 -2.42 1.86
CA PHE A 71 -9.22 -1.12 2.16
C PHE A 71 -10.61 -1.27 2.79
N THR A 72 -11.38 -2.28 2.37
CA THR A 72 -12.73 -2.55 2.91
C THR A 72 -12.69 -3.23 4.27
N GLU A 73 -11.74 -4.14 4.50
CA GLU A 73 -11.64 -4.86 5.78
C GLU A 73 -10.75 -4.13 6.79
N GLY A 74 -10.03 -3.09 6.35
CA GLY A 74 -9.15 -2.27 7.15
C GLY A 74 -7.85 -3.02 7.49
N LEU A 75 -6.72 -2.40 7.16
CA LEU A 75 -5.57 -2.50 8.06
C LEU A 75 -6.07 -1.97 9.40
N SER A 76 -6.41 -2.88 10.32
CA SER A 76 -6.81 -2.50 11.67
C SER A 76 -5.73 -1.57 12.24
N PRO A 77 -6.06 -0.55 13.06
CA PRO A 77 -5.05 0.30 13.72
C PRO A 77 -3.97 -0.49 14.48
N GLU A 78 -4.22 -1.78 14.76
CA GLU A 78 -3.28 -2.76 15.34
C GLU A 78 -2.31 -3.41 14.33
N GLY A 79 -2.37 -3.08 13.03
CA GLY A 79 -1.42 -3.56 12.01
C GLY A 79 -1.63 -5.00 11.50
N SER A 80 -2.74 -5.64 11.82
CA SER A 80 -3.02 -7.03 11.42
C SER A 80 -3.34 -7.15 9.92
N LEU A 81 -2.50 -7.86 9.17
CA LEU A 81 -2.79 -8.29 7.79
C LEU A 81 -3.85 -9.42 7.81
N PRO A 82 -4.86 -9.42 6.92
CA PRO A 82 -5.85 -10.47 6.90
C PRO A 82 -5.23 -11.82 6.53
N SER A 83 -5.80 -12.93 7.00
CA SER A 83 -5.19 -14.27 6.87
C SER A 83 -5.03 -14.76 5.43
N ASN A 84 -5.86 -14.28 4.50
CA ASN A 84 -5.79 -14.54 3.06
C ASN A 84 -4.89 -13.54 2.30
N PHE A 85 -4.27 -12.61 3.02
CA PHE A 85 -3.43 -11.57 2.43
C PHE A 85 -2.23 -12.18 1.70
N THR A 86 -1.48 -13.06 2.37
CA THR A 86 -0.30 -13.73 1.78
C THR A 86 -0.67 -14.54 0.55
N THR A 87 -1.82 -15.21 0.54
CA THR A 87 -2.31 -15.96 -0.63
C THR A 87 -2.67 -15.06 -1.81
N SER A 88 -3.18 -13.85 -1.55
CA SER A 88 -3.59 -12.90 -2.59
C SER A 88 -2.38 -12.27 -3.27
N ILE A 89 -1.38 -11.85 -2.49
CA ILE A 89 -0.15 -11.28 -3.04
C ILE A 89 0.77 -12.32 -3.70
N CYS A 90 0.73 -13.57 -3.24
CA CYS A 90 1.47 -14.68 -3.84
C CYS A 90 0.72 -15.36 -4.99
N SER A 91 -0.44 -14.84 -5.38
CA SER A 91 -1.15 -15.36 -6.54
C SER A 91 -0.34 -15.08 -7.82
N ALA A 92 -0.39 -16.01 -8.78
CA ALA A 92 0.23 -15.81 -10.08
C ALA A 92 -0.27 -14.53 -10.76
N ALA A 93 -1.54 -14.16 -10.55
CA ALA A 93 -2.11 -12.92 -11.06
C ALA A 93 -1.33 -11.68 -10.56
N CYS A 94 -0.97 -11.61 -9.29
CA CYS A 94 -0.20 -10.48 -8.73
C CYS A 94 1.26 -10.50 -9.17
N TYR A 95 1.89 -11.68 -9.13
CA TYR A 95 3.31 -11.83 -9.46
C TYR A 95 3.60 -11.56 -10.95
N ASP A 96 2.73 -12.06 -11.84
CA ASP A 96 2.93 -11.96 -13.29
C ASP A 96 2.63 -10.55 -13.85
N ILE A 97 1.78 -9.77 -13.17
CA ILE A 97 1.39 -8.42 -13.61
C ILE A 97 2.45 -7.36 -13.29
N ASN A 98 3.46 -7.69 -12.48
CA ASN A 98 4.54 -6.78 -12.05
C ASN A 98 4.02 -5.46 -11.47
N CYS A 99 3.53 -5.51 -10.23
CA CYS A 99 2.98 -4.38 -9.47
C CYS A 99 4.04 -3.84 -8.48
N PRO A 100 4.88 -2.87 -8.89
CA PRO A 100 6.09 -2.55 -8.14
C PRO A 100 5.80 -1.91 -6.78
N GLY A 101 4.81 -1.04 -6.64
CA GLY A 101 4.41 -0.40 -5.39
C GLY A 101 3.81 -1.37 -4.37
N VAL A 102 3.10 -2.41 -4.85
CA VAL A 102 2.63 -3.51 -3.99
C VAL A 102 3.82 -4.31 -3.46
N VAL A 103 4.67 -4.84 -4.35
CA VAL A 103 5.82 -5.68 -3.98
C VAL A 103 6.78 -4.96 -3.03
N ASP A 104 7.01 -3.67 -3.29
CA ASP A 104 7.88 -2.80 -2.51
C ASP A 104 7.30 -2.51 -1.12
N LEU A 105 6.00 -2.22 -0.98
CA LEU A 105 5.37 -2.03 0.33
C LEU A 105 5.57 -3.27 1.22
N PHE A 106 5.30 -4.46 0.69
CA PHE A 106 5.37 -5.68 1.49
C PHE A 106 6.81 -6.11 1.77
N SER A 107 7.74 -5.83 0.87
CA SER A 107 9.17 -6.04 1.16
C SER A 107 9.65 -5.15 2.31
N ASN A 108 9.13 -3.92 2.41
CA ASN A 108 9.46 -3.01 3.53
C ASN A 108 8.76 -3.40 4.85
N ILE A 109 7.51 -3.86 4.81
CA ILE A 109 6.83 -4.39 6.01
C ILE A 109 7.58 -5.62 6.53
N ALA A 110 7.93 -6.55 5.64
CA ALA A 110 8.69 -7.74 6.02
C ALA A 110 10.05 -7.38 6.64
N ALA A 111 10.77 -6.42 6.05
CA ALA A 111 12.02 -5.93 6.64
C ALA A 111 11.82 -5.32 8.04
N GLY A 112 10.71 -4.62 8.28
CA GLY A 112 10.35 -4.06 9.59
C GLY A 112 9.99 -5.12 10.63
N GLU A 113 9.49 -6.28 10.20
CA GLU A 113 9.13 -7.41 11.07
C GLU A 113 10.22 -8.49 11.15
N ALA A 114 11.41 -8.25 10.57
CA ALA A 114 12.47 -9.24 10.38
C ALA A 114 12.01 -10.53 9.65
N LEU A 115 10.94 -10.40 8.86
CA LEU A 115 10.40 -11.43 7.99
C LEU A 115 11.13 -11.42 6.64
N PRO A 116 11.19 -12.56 5.94
CA PRO A 116 11.75 -12.62 4.61
C PRO A 116 10.91 -11.77 3.64
N PRO A 117 11.50 -11.19 2.57
CA PRO A 117 10.81 -10.29 1.64
C PRO A 117 9.55 -10.94 1.05
N ALA A 118 8.60 -10.14 0.58
CA ALA A 118 7.30 -10.60 0.06
C ALA A 118 7.40 -11.77 -0.92
N VAL A 119 8.42 -11.74 -1.80
CA VAL A 119 8.71 -12.84 -2.74
C VAL A 119 9.05 -14.15 -2.02
N SER A 120 9.81 -14.10 -0.94
CA SER A 120 10.18 -15.26 -0.13
C SER A 120 9.03 -15.77 0.75
N LEU A 121 8.11 -14.90 1.18
CA LEU A 121 6.86 -15.33 1.83
C LEU A 121 6.03 -16.26 0.93
N CYS A 122 6.10 -16.08 -0.39
CA CYS A 122 5.40 -16.93 -1.34
C CYS A 122 6.00 -18.33 -1.52
N PHE A 123 7.29 -18.51 -1.22
CA PHE A 123 7.94 -19.82 -1.27
C PHE A 123 7.73 -20.66 0.00
N ALA A 124 7.10 -20.08 1.04
CA ALA A 124 6.82 -20.75 2.31
C ALA A 124 5.38 -21.31 2.42
N LEU A 125 4.56 -21.14 1.38
CA LEU A 125 3.19 -21.67 1.22
C LEU A 125 3.18 -22.85 0.23
#